data_AF-A0A934YYW7-F1
#
_entry.id   AF-A0A934YYW7-F1
#
_cell.length_a   1.000
_cell.length_b   1.000
_cell.length_c   1.000
_cell.angle_alpha   90.00
_cell.angle_beta   90.00
_cell.angle_gamma   90.00
#
_symmetry.space_group_name_H-M   'P 1'
#
loop_
_entity.id
_entity.type
_entity.pdbx_description
1 polymer ?
#
loop_
_entity_poly.entity_id
_entity_poly.type
_entity_poly.pdbx_seq_one_letter_code
_entity_poly.pdbx_strand_id
1 'polypeptide(L)'
;MKLELPDNAREAFQFLAIGAGVVLAIRLAIALVVLIASTTEADPLIAAIANYRNGYALLDPHTLVVGGMAMMPRVAVAILSIVITALVSSTSGSLISTLIRRSAIKGAVLGARIGMVLSTGWVIYALLALPPVSVQVGAHGLTVVERYSFLGALSYPLGWDERVINWSDVEIIADQAETDSSMRNKAQVVMVSSGTEWIRIAQLMDGFSRSDTGSLDADNEAQRLIEQLTVLQASAAR
;
A
#
# COMPACT_ATOMS: atom_id res chain seq x y z
N MET A 1 25.55 32.35 23.87
CA MET A 1 26.23 31.44 22.94
C MET A 1 25.22 31.03 21.88
N LYS A 2 25.28 31.64 20.68
CA LYS A 2 24.43 31.23 19.55
C LYS A 2 25.06 29.97 18.95
N LEU A 3 24.37 28.83 19.04
CA LEU A 3 24.72 27.67 18.22
C LEU A 3 24.40 28.05 16.76
N GLU A 4 25.43 28.49 16.04
CA GLU A 4 25.37 28.64 14.59
C GLU A 4 25.37 27.23 13.99
N LEU A 5 24.18 26.69 13.76
CA LEU A 5 24.07 25.49 12.93
C LEU A 5 24.48 25.87 11.49
N PRO A 6 25.39 25.10 10.86
CA PRO A 6 25.77 25.35 9.47
C PRO A 6 24.52 25.33 8.57
N ASP A 7 24.46 26.20 7.57
CA ASP A 7 23.28 26.42 6.71
C ASP A 7 22.67 25.11 6.16
N ASN A 8 23.51 24.12 5.87
CA ASN A 8 23.09 22.79 5.42
C ASN A 8 22.18 22.05 6.41
N ALA A 9 22.38 22.24 7.72
CA ALA A 9 21.53 21.65 8.76
C ALA A 9 20.15 22.32 8.80
N ARG A 10 20.10 23.65 8.59
CA ARG A 10 18.85 24.40 8.54
C ARG A 10 18.00 23.99 7.34
N GLU A 11 18.62 23.81 6.17
CA GLU A 11 17.96 23.29 4.97
C GLU A 11 17.47 21.86 5.19
N ALA A 12 18.29 20.98 5.79
CA ALA A 12 17.88 19.61 6.11
C ALA A 12 16.66 19.57 7.06
N PHE A 13 16.62 20.42 8.09
CA PHE A 13 15.46 20.52 8.98
C PHE A 13 14.22 21.07 8.28
N GLN A 14 14.38 22.02 7.35
CA GLN A 14 13.25 22.53 6.55
C GLN A 14 12.71 21.43 5.63
N PHE A 15 13.57 20.66 4.97
CA PHE A 15 13.14 19.50 4.17
C PHE A 15 12.46 18.43 5.02
N LEU A 16 12.97 18.16 6.21
CA LEU A 16 12.38 17.18 7.13
C LEU A 16 11.02 17.66 7.65
N ALA A 17 10.88 18.94 7.97
CA ALA A 17 9.60 19.54 8.36
C ALA A 17 8.58 19.53 7.23
N ILE A 18 8.99 19.83 5.98
CA ILE A 18 8.13 19.73 4.80
C ILE A 18 7.72 18.27 4.58
N GLY A 19 8.65 17.33 4.66
CA GLY A 19 8.37 15.90 4.53
C GLY A 19 7.37 15.41 5.58
N ALA A 20 7.57 15.77 6.85
CA ALA A 20 6.64 15.45 7.93
C ALA A 20 5.27 16.10 7.72
N GLY A 21 5.23 17.36 7.25
CA GLY A 21 3.99 18.06 6.93
C GLY A 21 3.22 17.42 5.79
N VAL A 22 3.91 16.97 4.73
CA VAL A 22 3.30 16.25 3.61
C VAL A 22 2.75 14.90 4.08
N VAL A 23 3.50 14.14 4.89
CA VAL A 23 3.01 12.87 5.46
C VAL A 23 1.79 13.08 6.35
N LEU A 24 1.81 14.12 7.19
CA LEU A 24 0.66 14.48 8.04
C LEU A 24 -0.55 14.86 7.18
N ALA A 25 -0.36 15.66 6.14
CA ALA A 25 -1.42 16.06 5.22
C ALA A 25 -2.00 14.86 4.47
N ILE A 26 -1.16 13.93 4.02
CA ILE A 26 -1.58 12.67 3.40
C ILE A 26 -2.38 11.82 4.40
N ARG A 27 -1.90 11.67 5.64
CA ARG A 27 -2.62 10.98 6.73
C ARG A 27 -3.99 11.60 7.00
N LEU A 28 -4.07 12.93 7.06
CA LEU A 28 -5.32 13.67 7.24
C LEU A 28 -6.26 13.48 6.05
N ALA A 29 -5.74 13.50 4.82
CA ALA A 29 -6.53 13.24 3.63
C ALA A 29 -7.06 11.80 3.62
N ILE A 30 -6.25 10.81 3.99
CA ILE A 30 -6.70 9.41 4.16
C ILE A 30 -7.79 9.34 5.21
N ALA A 31 -7.55 9.88 6.41
CA ALA A 31 -8.52 9.84 7.50
C ALA A 31 -9.84 10.51 7.10
N LEU A 32 -9.77 11.63 6.38
CA LEU A 32 -10.93 12.32 5.86
C LEU A 32 -11.66 11.50 4.79
N VAL A 33 -10.94 10.89 3.85
CA VAL A 33 -11.55 10.02 2.82
C VAL A 33 -12.19 8.80 3.47
N VAL A 34 -11.53 8.16 4.44
CA VAL A 34 -12.08 7.02 5.19
C VAL A 34 -13.32 7.44 5.99
N LEU A 35 -13.30 8.60 6.65
CA LEU A 35 -14.44 9.13 7.39
C LEU A 35 -15.64 9.47 6.48
N ILE A 36 -15.38 9.96 5.27
CA ILE A 36 -16.44 10.29 4.30
C ILE A 36 -16.95 9.02 3.60
N ALA A 37 -16.06 8.05 3.33
CA ALA A 37 -16.38 6.80 2.65
C ALA A 37 -16.91 5.70 3.58
N SER A 38 -16.85 5.89 4.91
CA SER A 38 -17.47 4.95 5.85
C SER A 38 -18.98 5.02 5.72
N THR A 39 -19.53 4.17 4.86
CA THR A 39 -20.96 3.84 4.84
C THR A 39 -21.32 3.21 6.18
N THR A 40 -22.31 3.79 6.85
CA THR A 40 -22.85 3.39 8.16
C THR A 40 -23.66 2.08 8.09
N GLU A 41 -23.22 1.11 7.28
CA GLU A 41 -23.86 -0.20 7.20
C GLU A 41 -23.02 -1.24 7.95
N ALA A 42 -23.65 -1.83 8.96
CA ALA A 42 -23.10 -2.80 9.90
C ALA A 42 -22.90 -4.18 9.25
N ASP A 43 -22.22 -4.25 8.10
CA ASP A 43 -21.82 -5.54 7.54
C ASP A 43 -20.63 -6.08 8.35
N PRO A 44 -20.79 -7.21 9.07
CA PRO A 44 -19.72 -7.80 9.87
C PRO A 44 -18.50 -8.20 9.04
N LEU A 45 -18.67 -8.52 7.75
CA LEU A 45 -17.56 -8.83 6.85
C LEU A 45 -16.75 -7.57 6.54
N ILE A 46 -17.42 -6.45 6.22
CA ILE A 46 -16.74 -5.17 5.95
C ILE A 46 -15.97 -4.70 7.18
N ALA A 47 -16.55 -4.85 8.38
CA ALA A 47 -15.89 -4.52 9.64
C ALA A 47 -14.64 -5.39 9.87
N ALA A 48 -14.71 -6.69 9.59
CA ALA A 48 -13.56 -7.60 9.69
C ALA A 48 -12.45 -7.26 8.67
N ILE A 49 -12.81 -6.84 7.45
CA ILE A 49 -11.87 -6.48 6.38
C ILE A 49 -11.13 -5.16 6.65
N ALA A 50 -11.76 -4.21 7.35
CA ALA A 50 -11.26 -2.85 7.50
C ALA A 50 -9.82 -2.77 8.04
N ASN A 51 -9.46 -3.64 8.99
CA ASN A 51 -8.13 -3.66 9.60
C ASN A 51 -7.03 -4.18 8.66
N TYR A 52 -7.40 -4.96 7.65
CA TYR A 52 -6.47 -5.55 6.68
C TYR A 52 -6.24 -4.67 5.45
N ARG A 53 -6.76 -3.44 5.43
CA ARG A 53 -6.52 -2.49 4.32
C ARG A 53 -5.18 -1.77 4.41
N ASN A 54 -4.43 -1.93 5.51
CA ASN A 54 -3.06 -1.42 5.66
C ASN A 54 -2.87 0.07 5.27
N GLY A 55 -3.88 0.90 5.55
CA GLY A 55 -3.89 2.35 5.29
C GLY A 55 -4.25 2.78 3.87
N TYR A 56 -4.64 1.85 2.98
CA TYR A 56 -5.16 2.18 1.65
C TYR A 56 -6.62 2.62 1.70
N ALA A 57 -6.95 3.67 0.94
CA ALA A 57 -8.30 4.18 0.70
C ALA A 57 -8.90 3.48 -0.53
N LEU A 58 -9.40 2.27 -0.32
CA LEU A 58 -10.00 1.45 -1.37
C LEU A 58 -11.49 1.79 -1.53
N LEU A 59 -11.95 1.89 -2.79
CA LEU A 59 -13.35 2.17 -3.12
C LEU A 59 -14.27 0.97 -2.82
N ASP A 60 -13.77 -0.24 -3.02
CA ASP A 60 -14.51 -1.47 -2.74
C ASP A 60 -14.30 -1.89 -1.27
N PRO A 61 -15.37 -1.96 -0.46
CA PRO A 61 -15.25 -2.29 0.94
C PRO A 61 -14.89 -3.77 1.20
N HIS A 62 -15.02 -4.65 0.21
CA HIS A 62 -14.69 -6.07 0.33
C HIS A 62 -13.25 -6.40 -0.12
N THR A 63 -12.39 -5.38 -0.27
CA THR A 63 -10.99 -5.58 -0.65
C THR A 63 -10.07 -5.67 0.56
N LEU A 64 -9.32 -6.77 0.63
CA LEU A 64 -8.20 -7.02 1.53
C LEU A 64 -6.87 -6.63 0.85
N VAL A 65 -5.88 -6.18 1.63
CA VAL A 65 -4.53 -5.92 1.12
C VAL A 65 -3.59 -7.01 1.62
N VAL A 66 -2.90 -7.67 0.70
CA VAL A 66 -1.95 -8.75 0.99
C VAL A 66 -0.55 -8.18 0.98
N GLY A 67 0.17 -8.38 2.07
CA GLY A 67 1.49 -7.81 2.25
C GLY A 67 1.52 -6.30 2.10
N GLY A 68 2.67 -5.82 1.63
CA GLY A 68 2.97 -4.41 1.55
C GLY A 68 3.86 -3.95 2.69
N MET A 69 4.67 -2.95 2.39
CA MET A 69 5.62 -2.34 3.32
C MET A 69 4.87 -1.49 4.36
N ALA A 70 5.39 -1.20 5.55
CA ALA A 70 4.73 -0.24 6.44
C ALA A 70 4.67 1.17 5.80
N MET A 71 3.72 2.02 6.23
CA MET A 71 3.49 3.34 5.59
C MET A 71 4.75 4.21 5.50
N MET A 72 5.56 4.26 6.57
CA MET A 72 6.82 5.02 6.60
C MET A 72 7.80 4.59 5.51
N PRO A 73 8.19 3.30 5.43
CA PRO A 73 9.07 2.85 4.36
C PRO A 73 8.43 2.93 2.96
N ARG A 74 7.09 2.81 2.81
CA ARG A 74 6.41 3.13 1.52
C ARG A 74 6.65 4.59 1.09
N VAL A 75 6.54 5.54 2.03
CA VAL A 75 6.81 6.96 1.77
C VAL A 75 8.27 7.20 1.38
N ALA A 76 9.22 6.47 1.96
CA ALA A 76 10.62 6.57 1.56
C ALA A 76 10.84 6.11 0.11
N VAL A 77 10.23 4.99 -0.28
CA VAL A 77 10.27 4.49 -1.66
C VAL A 77 9.60 5.48 -2.63
N ALA A 78 8.48 6.09 -2.21
CA ALA A 78 7.81 7.17 -2.93
C ALA A 78 8.74 8.34 -3.25
N ILE A 79 9.42 8.89 -2.23
CA ILE A 79 10.37 10.00 -2.42
C ILE A 79 11.50 9.57 -3.37
N LEU A 80 12.06 8.37 -3.17
CA LEU A 80 13.11 7.84 -4.04
C LEU A 80 12.66 7.76 -5.51
N SER A 81 11.45 7.27 -5.75
CA SER A 81 10.89 7.14 -7.11
C SER A 81 10.71 8.51 -7.79
N ILE A 82 10.32 9.55 -7.04
CA ILE A 82 10.19 10.92 -7.55
C ILE A 82 11.56 11.47 -7.96
N VAL A 83 12.58 11.29 -7.13
CA VAL A 83 13.95 11.74 -7.42
C VAL A 83 14.49 11.05 -8.68
N ILE A 84 14.35 9.73 -8.78
CA ILE A 84 14.78 8.96 -9.96
C ILE A 84 14.05 9.44 -11.22
N THR A 85 12.73 9.60 -11.14
CA THR A 85 11.92 10.05 -12.29
C THR A 85 12.29 11.46 -12.72
N ALA A 86 12.55 12.36 -11.77
CA ALA A 86 13.00 13.72 -12.05
C ALA A 86 14.36 13.74 -12.76
N LEU A 87 15.31 12.90 -12.32
CA LEU A 87 16.62 12.76 -12.96
C LEU A 87 16.50 12.23 -14.39
N VAL A 88 15.73 11.15 -14.61
CA VAL A 88 15.50 10.56 -15.93
C VAL A 88 14.78 11.54 -16.86
N SER A 89 13.80 12.28 -16.35
CA SER A 89 13.07 13.28 -17.14
C SER A 89 13.93 14.50 -17.46
N SER A 90 14.83 14.88 -16.55
CA SER A 90 15.81 15.95 -16.76
C SER A 90 16.80 15.61 -17.89
N THR A 91 17.40 14.42 -17.84
CA THR A 91 18.31 13.95 -18.90
C THR A 91 17.58 13.82 -20.24
N SER A 92 16.38 13.25 -20.24
CA SER A 92 15.55 13.14 -21.45
C SER A 92 15.19 14.52 -22.02
N GLY A 93 14.77 15.47 -21.18
CA GLY A 93 14.44 16.84 -21.59
C GLY A 93 15.64 17.61 -22.15
N SER A 94 16.83 17.39 -21.58
CA SER A 94 18.10 17.92 -22.08
C SER A 94 18.43 17.39 -23.48
N LEU A 95 18.34 16.06 -23.66
CA LEU A 95 18.58 15.39 -24.95
C LEU A 95 17.62 15.88 -26.02
N ILE A 96 16.31 15.90 -25.74
CA ILE A 96 15.28 16.39 -26.68
C ILE A 96 15.54 17.84 -27.07
N SER A 97 15.87 18.70 -26.11
CA SER A 97 16.12 20.12 -26.41
C SER A 97 17.38 20.33 -27.24
N THR A 98 18.40 19.51 -27.02
CA THR A 98 19.63 19.52 -27.82
C THR A 98 19.34 19.11 -29.26
N LEU A 99 18.52 18.08 -29.48
CA LEU A 99 18.10 17.62 -30.81
C LEU A 99 17.32 18.70 -31.59
N ILE A 100 16.53 19.52 -30.90
CA ILE A 100 15.74 20.61 -31.50
C ILE A 100 16.54 21.95 -31.53
N ARG A 101 17.86 21.90 -31.27
CA ARG A 101 18.76 23.08 -31.25
C ARG A 101 18.32 24.19 -30.29
N ARG A 102 17.63 23.83 -29.20
CA ARG A 102 17.25 24.73 -28.11
C ARG A 102 18.24 24.61 -26.94
N SER A 103 18.09 25.49 -25.95
CA SER A 103 18.91 25.44 -24.73
C SER A 103 18.68 24.14 -23.96
N ALA A 104 19.71 23.31 -23.89
CA ALA A 104 19.72 22.04 -23.14
C ALA A 104 19.36 22.23 -21.66
N ILE A 105 19.88 23.30 -21.03
CA ILE A 105 19.60 23.63 -19.62
C ILE A 105 18.10 23.90 -19.41
N LYS A 106 17.47 24.69 -20.29
CA LYS A 106 16.02 24.95 -20.19
C LYS A 106 15.21 23.67 -20.38
N GLY A 107 15.65 22.80 -21.30
CA GLY A 107 15.08 21.46 -21.52
C GLY A 107 15.16 20.56 -20.30
N ALA A 108 16.33 20.50 -19.66
CA ALA A 108 16.57 19.70 -18.46
C ALA A 108 15.66 20.14 -17.30
N VAL A 109 15.59 21.44 -17.03
CA VAL A 109 14.75 21.99 -15.96
C VAL A 109 13.26 21.73 -16.24
N LEU A 110 12.81 21.91 -17.48
CA LEU A 110 11.42 21.64 -17.85
C LEU A 110 11.09 20.15 -17.71
N GLY A 111 11.96 19.28 -18.20
CA GLY A 111 11.82 17.83 -18.06
C GLY A 111 11.76 17.39 -16.60
N ALA A 112 12.66 17.89 -15.76
CA ALA A 112 12.65 17.62 -14.31
C ALA A 112 11.34 18.04 -13.66
N ARG A 113 10.81 19.24 -13.98
CA ARG A 113 9.53 19.74 -13.43
C ARG A 113 8.35 18.87 -13.85
N ILE A 114 8.26 18.54 -15.13
CA ILE A 114 7.19 17.67 -15.65
C ILE A 114 7.28 16.30 -14.99
N GLY A 115 8.48 15.71 -14.94
CA GLY A 115 8.74 14.43 -14.29
C GLY A 115 8.31 14.43 -12.83
N MET A 116 8.71 15.44 -12.05
CA MET A 116 8.32 15.58 -10.64
C MET A 116 6.81 15.70 -10.47
N VAL A 117 6.12 16.50 -11.28
CA VAL A 117 4.66 16.68 -11.17
C VAL A 117 3.94 15.37 -11.48
N LEU A 118 4.32 14.69 -12.57
CA LEU A 118 3.72 13.41 -12.95
C LEU A 118 4.00 12.30 -11.94
N SER A 119 5.25 12.18 -11.49
CA SER A 119 5.62 11.18 -10.48
C SER A 119 4.95 11.44 -9.15
N THR A 120 4.79 12.71 -8.74
CA THR A 120 4.10 13.05 -7.48
C THR A 120 2.63 12.64 -7.54
N GLY A 121 1.93 12.94 -8.64
CA GLY A 121 0.54 12.51 -8.83
C GLY A 121 0.39 10.99 -8.81
N TRP A 122 1.25 10.28 -9.55
CA TRP A 122 1.28 8.81 -9.54
C TRP A 122 1.57 8.24 -8.15
N VAL A 123 2.59 8.75 -7.46
CA VAL A 123 3.00 8.27 -6.14
C VAL A 123 1.92 8.47 -5.09
N ILE A 124 1.24 9.63 -5.09
CA ILE A 124 0.10 9.87 -4.20
C ILE A 124 -0.99 8.84 -4.49
N TYR A 125 -1.32 8.63 -5.77
CA TYR A 125 -2.33 7.64 -6.15
C TYR A 125 -1.92 6.22 -5.77
N ALA A 126 -0.65 5.85 -5.96
CA ALA A 126 -0.11 4.54 -5.61
C ALA A 126 -0.10 4.30 -4.10
N LEU A 127 0.28 5.30 -3.31
CA LEU A 127 0.29 5.21 -1.84
C LEU A 127 -1.11 5.09 -1.26
N LEU A 128 -2.10 5.71 -1.89
CA LEU A 128 -3.45 5.81 -1.36
C LEU A 128 -4.39 4.72 -1.86
N ALA A 129 -4.33 4.36 -3.14
CA ALA A 129 -5.41 3.62 -3.79
C ALA A 129 -4.94 2.39 -4.58
N LEU A 130 -3.63 2.17 -4.75
CA LEU A 130 -3.11 0.99 -5.45
C LEU A 130 -2.17 0.15 -4.59
N PRO A 131 -2.71 -0.77 -3.77
CA PRO A 131 -1.90 -1.80 -3.15
C PRO A 131 -1.21 -2.69 -4.21
N PRO A 132 0.02 -3.17 -3.96
CA PRO A 132 0.71 -4.10 -4.87
C PRO A 132 -0.03 -5.41 -5.03
N VAL A 133 -0.61 -5.92 -3.94
CA VAL A 133 -1.41 -7.14 -3.95
C VAL A 133 -2.69 -6.88 -3.17
N SER A 134 -3.82 -7.22 -3.77
CA SER A 134 -5.12 -7.08 -3.13
C SER A 134 -6.01 -8.26 -3.45
N VAL A 135 -6.87 -8.63 -2.51
CA VAL A 135 -7.85 -9.71 -2.68
C VAL A 135 -9.24 -9.13 -2.49
N GLN A 136 -10.06 -9.20 -3.53
CA GLN A 136 -11.47 -8.82 -3.49
C GLN A 136 -12.31 -10.04 -3.10
N VAL A 137 -13.09 -9.90 -2.03
CA VAL A 137 -14.00 -10.94 -1.54
C VAL A 137 -15.34 -10.75 -2.24
N GLY A 138 -15.71 -11.70 -3.09
CA GLY A 138 -16.99 -11.69 -3.82
C GLY A 138 -17.88 -12.87 -3.45
N ALA A 139 -19.14 -12.82 -3.92
CA ALA A 139 -20.11 -13.88 -3.68
C ALA A 139 -19.71 -15.24 -4.30
N HIS A 140 -18.94 -15.22 -5.40
CA HIS A 140 -18.55 -16.43 -6.14
C HIS A 140 -17.13 -16.92 -5.82
N GLY A 141 -16.31 -16.08 -5.20
CA GLY A 141 -14.94 -16.43 -4.88
C GLY A 141 -14.09 -15.26 -4.42
N LEU A 142 -12.79 -15.47 -4.46
CA LEU A 142 -11.75 -14.50 -4.16
C LEU A 142 -11.06 -14.10 -5.45
N THR A 143 -11.00 -12.80 -5.73
CA THR A 143 -10.23 -12.27 -6.87
C THR A 143 -8.94 -11.68 -6.36
N VAL A 144 -7.83 -12.38 -6.63
CA VAL A 144 -6.47 -11.93 -6.32
C VAL A 144 -5.97 -11.07 -7.46
N VAL A 145 -5.60 -9.84 -7.15
CA VAL A 145 -5.02 -8.89 -8.09
C VAL A 145 -3.59 -8.61 -7.64
N GLU A 146 -2.62 -8.99 -8.47
CA GLU A 146 -1.19 -8.74 -8.27
C GLU A 146 -0.70 -7.73 -9.29
N ARG A 147 -0.13 -6.62 -8.82
CA ARG A 147 0.31 -5.50 -9.65
C ARG A 147 1.83 -5.44 -9.69
N TYR A 148 2.37 -5.09 -10.85
CA TYR A 148 3.77 -4.72 -10.92
C TYR A 148 4.03 -3.53 -9.99
N SER A 149 5.09 -3.61 -9.21
CA SER A 149 5.41 -2.60 -8.21
C SER A 149 6.89 -2.27 -8.17
N PHE A 150 7.20 -1.00 -7.91
CA PHE A 150 8.55 -0.54 -7.65
C PHE A 150 8.93 -0.90 -6.21
N LEU A 151 9.94 -1.76 -6.06
CA LEU A 151 10.45 -2.26 -4.78
C LEU A 151 9.36 -2.86 -3.86
N GLY A 152 8.31 -3.46 -4.44
CA GLY A 152 7.22 -4.05 -3.64
C GLY A 152 6.34 -3.04 -2.90
N ALA A 153 6.48 -1.73 -3.17
CA ALA A 153 5.84 -0.68 -2.37
C ALA A 153 4.91 0.24 -3.19
N LEU A 154 5.26 0.55 -4.43
CA LEU A 154 4.50 1.47 -5.29
C LEU A 154 4.04 0.76 -6.55
N SER A 155 2.74 0.55 -6.66
CA SER A 155 2.15 -0.15 -7.81
C SER A 155 2.08 0.74 -9.04
N TYR A 156 2.29 0.13 -10.20
CA TYR A 156 2.01 0.78 -11.47
C TYR A 156 0.52 0.69 -11.81
N PRO A 157 -0.04 1.72 -12.48
CA PRO A 157 -1.45 1.71 -12.88
C PRO A 157 -1.72 0.75 -14.05
N LEU A 158 -0.68 0.30 -14.75
CA LEU A 158 -0.76 -0.56 -15.92
C LEU A 158 -0.01 -1.86 -15.66
N GLY A 159 -0.60 -2.98 -16.06
CA GLY A 159 -0.04 -4.31 -15.84
C GLY A 159 -0.43 -4.86 -14.46
N TRP A 160 -1.37 -5.80 -14.48
CA TRP A 160 -1.73 -6.61 -13.32
C TRP A 160 -2.10 -8.01 -13.80
N ASP A 161 -1.79 -8.97 -12.96
CA ASP A 161 -2.26 -10.34 -13.10
C ASP A 161 -3.45 -10.53 -12.17
N GLU A 162 -4.51 -11.12 -12.71
CA GLU A 162 -5.76 -11.37 -12.00
C GLU A 162 -6.02 -12.87 -11.97
N ARG A 163 -6.24 -13.39 -10.77
CA ARG A 163 -6.57 -14.79 -10.53
C ARG A 163 -7.82 -14.88 -9.70
N VAL A 164 -8.81 -15.61 -10.20
CA VAL A 164 -10.04 -15.91 -9.48
C VAL A 164 -9.92 -17.29 -8.84
N ILE A 165 -10.25 -17.39 -7.56
CA ILE A 165 -10.33 -18.63 -6.78
C ILE A 165 -11.79 -18.81 -6.39
N ASN A 166 -12.46 -19.82 -6.92
CA ASN A 166 -13.87 -20.05 -6.58
C ASN A 166 -13.98 -20.61 -5.16
N TRP A 167 -15.10 -20.33 -4.49
CA TRP A 167 -15.36 -20.88 -3.15
C TRP A 167 -15.41 -22.41 -3.12
N SER A 168 -15.75 -23.05 -4.25
CA SER A 168 -15.71 -24.51 -4.44
C SER A 168 -14.31 -25.08 -4.35
N ASP A 169 -13.30 -24.28 -4.68
CA ASP A 169 -11.91 -24.71 -4.80
C ASP A 169 -11.14 -24.41 -3.50
N VAL A 170 -11.80 -23.81 -2.52
CA VAL A 170 -11.25 -23.48 -1.20
C VAL A 170 -11.46 -24.65 -0.25
N GLU A 171 -10.38 -25.24 0.25
CA GLU A 171 -10.46 -26.38 1.18
C GLU A 171 -10.33 -25.94 2.63
N ILE A 172 -9.42 -25.01 2.91
CA ILE A 172 -9.07 -24.59 4.28
C ILE A 172 -8.88 -23.08 4.30
N ILE A 173 -9.43 -22.42 5.32
CA ILE A 173 -9.14 -21.02 5.67
C ILE A 173 -8.49 -21.04 7.05
N ALA A 174 -7.25 -20.57 7.15
CA ALA A 174 -6.47 -20.64 8.38
C ALA A 174 -5.66 -19.38 8.64
N ASP A 175 -5.42 -19.13 9.92
CA ASP A 175 -4.44 -18.18 10.42
C ASP A 175 -3.07 -18.89 10.47
N GLN A 176 -2.03 -18.18 10.01
CA GLN A 176 -0.65 -18.55 10.29
C GLN A 176 0.14 -17.33 10.78
N ALA A 177 0.81 -17.49 11.92
CA ALA A 177 1.83 -16.55 12.37
C ALA A 177 3.10 -16.73 11.53
N GLU A 178 3.42 -15.73 10.72
CA GLU A 178 4.68 -15.69 9.97
C GLU A 178 5.71 -14.87 10.76
N THR A 179 6.86 -15.47 11.04
CA THR A 179 8.01 -14.76 11.61
C THR A 179 8.97 -14.44 10.48
N ASP A 180 9.05 -13.17 10.08
CA ASP A 180 10.06 -12.75 9.12
C ASP A 180 11.44 -12.88 9.77
N SER A 181 12.29 -13.75 9.22
CA SER A 181 13.63 -14.00 9.75
C SER A 181 14.57 -12.78 9.68
N SER A 182 14.24 -11.78 8.86
CA SER A 182 15.08 -10.61 8.59
C SER A 182 14.75 -9.39 9.47
N MET A 183 13.53 -9.32 10.01
CA MET A 183 13.07 -8.28 10.92
C MET A 183 12.19 -8.97 11.94
N ARG A 184 12.46 -8.85 13.25
CA ARG A 184 11.68 -9.48 14.35
C ARG A 184 10.21 -9.00 14.45
N ASN A 185 9.51 -8.87 13.34
CA ASN A 185 8.10 -8.58 13.24
C ASN A 185 7.39 -9.92 13.02
N LYS A 186 6.41 -10.20 13.86
CA LYS A 186 5.43 -11.24 13.58
C LYS A 186 4.38 -10.61 12.67
N ALA A 187 4.00 -11.29 11.62
CA ALA A 187 2.85 -10.90 10.84
C ALA A 187 1.81 -12.00 10.96
N GLN A 188 0.58 -11.62 11.22
CA GLN A 188 -0.53 -12.56 11.17
C GLN A 188 -1.10 -12.58 9.76
N VAL A 189 -1.10 -13.76 9.16
CA VAL A 189 -1.52 -13.96 7.77
C VAL A 189 -2.72 -14.87 7.77
N VAL A 190 -3.80 -14.44 7.10
CA VAL A 190 -4.91 -15.33 6.77
C VAL A 190 -4.64 -15.91 5.40
N MET A 191 -4.68 -17.24 5.31
CA MET A 191 -4.40 -17.99 4.10
C MET A 191 -5.58 -18.87 3.72
N VAL A 192 -5.69 -19.14 2.43
CA VAL A 192 -6.66 -20.05 1.84
C VAL A 192 -5.90 -21.14 1.09
N SER A 193 -6.24 -22.39 1.37
CA SER A 193 -5.74 -23.56 0.62
C SER A 193 -6.66 -23.82 -0.57
N SER A 194 -6.07 -23.91 -1.77
CA SER A 194 -6.76 -24.37 -2.98
C SER A 194 -5.93 -25.47 -3.64
N GLY A 195 -6.37 -26.72 -3.48
CA GLY A 195 -5.58 -27.90 -3.85
C GLY A 195 -4.26 -27.96 -3.08
N THR A 196 -3.13 -27.90 -3.80
CA THR A 196 -1.78 -27.97 -3.20
C THR A 196 -1.17 -26.60 -2.86
N GLU A 197 -1.87 -25.51 -3.15
CA GLU A 197 -1.33 -24.15 -3.02
C GLU A 197 -1.96 -23.41 -1.85
N TRP A 198 -1.11 -22.75 -1.06
CA TRP A 198 -1.52 -21.83 0.00
C TRP A 198 -1.42 -20.40 -0.50
N ILE A 199 -2.56 -19.70 -0.54
CA ILE A 199 -2.66 -18.34 -1.06
C ILE A 199 -2.92 -17.41 0.11
N ARG A 200 -2.09 -16.37 0.26
CA ARG A 200 -2.25 -15.35 1.28
C ARG A 200 -3.37 -14.40 0.86
N ILE A 201 -4.36 -14.19 1.73
CA ILE A 201 -5.53 -13.36 1.43
C ILE A 201 -5.62 -12.12 2.30
N ALA A 202 -4.97 -12.11 3.46
CA ALA A 202 -4.87 -10.95 4.32
C ALA A 202 -3.58 -10.99 5.15
N GLN A 203 -3.00 -9.84 5.45
CA GLN A 203 -1.84 -9.75 6.34
C GLN A 203 -1.96 -8.52 7.25
N LEU A 204 -1.91 -8.75 8.56
CA LEU A 204 -1.81 -7.71 9.57
C LEU A 204 -0.33 -7.50 9.91
N MET A 205 0.19 -6.27 9.78
CA MET A 205 1.57 -5.97 10.12
C MET A 205 1.68 -5.52 11.59
N ASP A 206 2.55 -6.18 12.38
CA ASP A 206 2.97 -5.70 13.70
C ASP A 206 3.79 -4.42 13.56
N GLY A 207 3.09 -3.28 13.58
CA GLY A 207 3.72 -1.95 13.54
C GLY A 207 3.06 -0.92 14.44
N PHE A 208 1.88 -1.22 15.01
CA PHE A 208 1.10 -0.25 15.79
C PHE A 208 0.93 -0.59 17.27
N SER A 209 1.21 -1.81 17.71
CA SER A 209 1.06 -2.17 19.12
C SER A 209 2.28 -2.97 19.61
N ARG A 210 3.09 -2.34 20.46
CA ARG A 210 4.34 -2.90 21.00
C ARG A 210 4.11 -3.60 22.36
N SER A 211 2.87 -3.96 22.67
CA SER A 211 2.47 -4.62 23.91
C SER A 211 1.97 -6.04 23.66
N ASP A 212 2.13 -6.92 24.65
CA ASP A 212 1.61 -8.30 24.62
C ASP A 212 0.08 -8.37 24.41
N THR A 213 -0.64 -7.26 24.58
CA THR A 213 -2.06 -7.13 24.22
C THR A 213 -2.30 -7.04 22.71
N GLY A 214 -1.33 -6.55 21.92
CA GLY A 214 -1.47 -6.41 20.48
C GLY A 214 -1.56 -7.75 19.73
N SER A 215 -0.92 -8.81 20.24
CA SER A 215 -1.02 -10.13 19.61
C SER A 215 -2.37 -10.79 19.86
N LEU A 216 -2.96 -10.60 21.05
CA LEU A 216 -4.30 -11.10 21.37
C LEU A 216 -5.37 -10.42 20.51
N ASP A 217 -5.23 -9.12 20.27
CA ASP A 217 -6.15 -8.38 19.41
C ASP A 217 -6.02 -8.84 17.95
N ALA A 218 -4.80 -9.04 17.45
CA ALA A 218 -4.57 -9.57 16.11
C ALA A 218 -5.18 -10.97 15.93
N ASP A 219 -4.98 -11.89 16.88
CA ASP A 219 -5.53 -13.25 16.85
C ASP A 219 -7.06 -13.25 16.78
N ASN A 220 -7.70 -12.40 17.60
CA ASN A 220 -9.15 -12.23 17.59
C ASN A 220 -9.65 -11.63 16.26
N GLU A 221 -8.92 -10.69 15.67
CA GLU A 221 -9.27 -10.11 14.37
C GLU A 221 -9.14 -11.12 13.22
N ALA A 222 -8.09 -11.95 13.24
CA ALA A 222 -7.90 -13.02 12.26
C ALA A 222 -9.01 -14.07 12.36
N GLN A 223 -9.35 -14.50 13.57
CA GLN A 223 -10.46 -15.43 13.79
C GLN A 223 -11.79 -14.86 13.30
N ARG A 224 -12.09 -13.59 13.59
CA ARG A 224 -13.30 -12.93 13.07
C ARG A 224 -13.35 -12.92 11.55
N LEU A 225 -12.24 -12.61 10.88
CA LEU A 225 -12.19 -12.65 9.42
C LEU A 225 -12.42 -14.07 8.89
N ILE A 226 -11.76 -15.07 9.47
CA ILE A 226 -11.92 -16.48 9.09
C ILE A 226 -13.37 -16.94 9.25
N GLU A 227 -14.02 -16.60 10.35
CA GLU A 227 -15.43 -16.91 10.59
C GLU A 227 -16.33 -16.32 9.51
N GLN A 228 -16.17 -15.03 9.18
CA GLN A 228 -16.98 -14.38 8.15
C GLN A 228 -16.76 -14.97 6.76
N LEU A 229 -15.50 -15.29 6.40
CA LEU A 229 -15.19 -15.93 5.12
C LEU A 229 -15.75 -17.36 5.04
N THR A 230 -15.74 -18.10 6.14
CA THR A 230 -16.31 -19.46 6.21
C THR A 230 -17.83 -19.45 6.03
N VAL A 231 -18.52 -18.46 6.64
CA VAL A 231 -19.96 -18.26 6.44
C VAL A 231 -20.28 -17.97 4.98
N LEU A 232 -19.45 -17.14 4.32
CA LEU A 232 -19.63 -16.77 2.93
C LEU A 232 -19.33 -17.94 1.97
N GLN A 233 -18.32 -18.76 2.27
CA GLN A 233 -18.05 -20.00 1.54
C GLN A 233 -19.23 -20.98 1.63
N ALA A 234 -19.79 -21.16 2.84
CA ALA A 234 -20.91 -22.06 3.07
C ALA A 234 -22.21 -21.59 2.39
N SER A 235 -22.41 -20.28 2.23
CA SER A 235 -23.56 -19.73 1.51
C SER A 235 -23.43 -19.90 0.00
N ALA A 236 -22.20 -19.83 -0.55
CA ALA A 236 -21.93 -20.05 -1.98
C ALA A 236 -22.11 -21.52 -2.43
N ALA A 237 -22.08 -22.47 -1.49
CA ALA A 237 -22.26 -23.90 -1.77
C ALA A 237 -23.74 -24.35 -1.82
N ARG A 238 -24.69 -23.46 -1.50
CA ARG A 238 -26.15 -23.73 -1.50
C ARG A 238 -26.78 -23.29 -2.81
#